data_AF-A0A699ILE3-F1
#
_entry.id   AF-A0A699ILE3-F1
#
_cell.length_a   1.000
_cell.length_b   1.000
_cell.length_c   1.000
_cell.angle_alpha   90.00
_cell.angle_beta   90.00
_cell.angle_gamma   90.00
#
_symmetry.space_group_name_H-M   'P 1'
#
loop_
_entity.id
_entity.type
_entity.pdbx_description
1 polymer ?
#
loop_
_entity_poly.entity_id
_entity_poly.type
_entity_poly.pdbx_seq_one_letter_code
_entity_poly.pdbx_strand_id
1 'polypeptide(L)' 'VSKGHVWIQGDNIYASNDSRNFGPIPYGLIKGKVWYKVWPLDSFGML' A
#
# COMPACT_ATOMS: atom_id res chain seq x y z
N VAL A 1 4.19 10.70 11.26
CA VAL A 1 3.07 9.74 11.47
C VAL A 1 2.90 9.51 12.96
N SER A 2 1.68 9.62 13.49
CA SER A 2 1.42 9.37 14.92
C SER A 2 1.67 7.91 15.27
N LYS A 3 1.97 7.62 16.55
CA LYS A 3 2.12 6.24 17.01
C LYS A 3 0.83 5.45 16.72
N GLY A 4 0.99 4.23 16.21
CA GLY A 4 -0.14 3.36 15.83
C GLY A 4 -0.85 3.72 14.53
N HIS A 5 -0.38 4.74 13.79
CA HIS A 5 -0.85 5.03 12.45
C HIS A 5 0.24 4.74 11.42
N VAL A 6 -0.15 4.60 10.15
CA VAL A 6 0.72 4.42 9.00
C VAL A 6 0.40 5.44 7.93
N TRP A 7 1.44 5.89 7.23
CA TRP A 7 1.29 6.65 6.01
C TRP A 7 1.36 5.68 4.84
N ILE A 8 0.36 5.73 3.95
CA ILE A 8 0.32 4.91 2.74
C ILE A 8 0.35 5.80 1.50
N GLN A 9 1.03 5.34 0.45
CA GLN A 9 1.11 6.03 -0.83
C GLN A 9 1.10 4.99 -1.94
N GLY A 10 0.30 5.23 -2.97
CA GLY A 10 0.27 4.37 -4.15
C GLY A 10 1.38 4.73 -5.15
N ASP A 11 1.82 3.75 -5.91
CA ASP A 11 2.89 3.92 -6.91
C ASP A 11 2.48 4.88 -8.05
N ASN A 12 1.21 4.88 -8.44
CA ASN A 12 0.68 5.85 -9.40
C ASN A 12 0.32 7.16 -8.69
N ILE A 13 1.33 8.01 -8.52
CA ILE A 13 1.22 9.27 -7.76
C ILE A 13 0.13 10.22 -8.27
N TYR A 14 -0.23 10.17 -9.55
CA TYR A 14 -1.19 11.09 -10.17
C TYR A 14 -2.64 10.63 -10.07
N ALA A 15 -2.86 9.33 -9.85
CA ALA A 15 -4.21 8.75 -9.79
C ALA A 15 -4.53 8.06 -8.45
N SER A 16 -3.56 7.94 -7.56
CA SER A 16 -3.75 7.34 -6.24
C SER A 16 -4.45 8.31 -5.29
N ASN A 17 -5.54 7.84 -4.67
CA ASN A 17 -6.15 8.47 -3.50
C ASN A 17 -5.58 7.80 -2.25
N ASP A 18 -4.67 8.47 -1.56
CA ASP A 18 -3.91 7.89 -0.44
C ASP A 18 -3.70 8.90 0.70
N SER A 19 -2.73 8.66 1.59
CA SER A 19 -2.53 9.50 2.77
C SER A 19 -2.24 10.97 2.45
N ARG A 20 -1.85 11.31 1.21
CA ARG A 20 -1.76 12.70 0.75
C ARG A 20 -3.11 13.42 0.76
N ASN A 21 -4.21 12.69 0.60
CA ASN A 21 -5.57 13.22 0.56
C ASN A 21 -6.30 13.10 1.91
N PHE A 22 -6.20 11.94 2.58
CA PHE A 22 -6.96 11.66 3.81
C PHE A 22 -6.10 11.53 5.08
N GLY A 23 -4.78 11.71 4.97
CA GLY A 23 -3.85 11.58 6.11
C GLY A 23 -3.50 10.14 6.46
N PRO A 24 -2.75 9.93 7.55
CA PRO A 24 -2.34 8.60 8.00
C PRO A 24 -3.51 7.80 8.60
N ILE A 25 -3.49 6.48 8.46
CA ILE A 25 -4.57 5.58 8.91
C ILE A 25 -4.11 4.68 10.07
N PRO A 26 -5.02 4.20 10.93
CA PRO A 26 -4.66 3.27 12.01
C PRO A 26 -4.03 1.97 11.50
N TYR A 27 -2.95 1.53 12.14
CA TYR A 27 -2.24 0.29 11.79
C TYR A 27 -3.15 -0.95 11.86
N GLY A 28 -4.14 -0.96 12.76
CA GLY A 28 -5.11 -2.06 12.92
C GLY A 28 -6.01 -2.31 11.70
N LEU A 29 -6.01 -1.43 10.71
CA LEU A 29 -6.72 -1.64 9.43
C LEU A 29 -5.92 -2.50 8.43
N ILE A 30 -4.62 -2.73 8.68
CA ILE A 30 -3.77 -3.52 7.80
C ILE A 30 -4.13 -5.01 7.95
N LYS A 31 -4.55 -5.64 6.86
CA LYS A 31 -4.87 -7.08 6.81
C LYS A 31 -3.66 -7.97 6.53
N GLY A 32 -2.66 -7.45 5.81
CA GLY A 32 -1.49 -8.22 5.41
C GLY A 32 -0.55 -7.43 4.51
N LYS A 33 0.58 -8.05 4.16
CA LYS A 33 1.59 -7.53 3.24
C LYS A 33 1.64 -8.41 2.00
N VAL A 34 1.68 -7.80 0.82
CA VAL A 34 1.85 -8.51 -0.45
C VAL A 34 3.35 -8.77 -0.67
N TRP A 35 3.70 -10.01 -1.02
CA TRP A 35 5.10 -10.44 -1.20
C TRP A 35 5.40 -10.93 -2.62
N TYR A 36 4.40 -11.47 -3.31
CA TYR A 36 4.58 -12.06 -4.65
C TYR A 36 3.46 -11.65 -5.59
N LYS A 37 3.84 -11.44 -6.85
CA LYS A 37 2.95 -11.30 -7.99
C LYS A 37 2.79 -12.69 -8.63
N VAL A 38 1.56 -13.21 -8.64
CA VAL A 38 1.27 -14.55 -9.18
C VAL A 38 0.89 -14.50 -10.67
N TRP A 39 0.34 -13.38 -11.14
CA TRP A 39 -0.14 -13.21 -12.51
C TRP A 39 0.10 -11.78 -13.02
N PRO A 40 0.36 -11.56 -14.32
CA PRO A 40 0.54 -12.56 -15.38
C PRO A 40 1.83 -13.38 -15.24
N LEU A 41 1.82 -14.62 -15.74
CA LEU A 41 2.88 -15.62 -15.50
C LEU A 41 4.26 -15.18 -15.98
N ASP A 42 4.32 -14.37 -17.03
CA ASP A 42 5.54 -13.73 -17.56
C ASP A 42 6.18 -12.73 -16.59
N SER A 43 5.43 -12.29 -15.57
CA SER A 43 5.89 -11.39 -14.51
C SER A 43 5.70 -12.00 -13.12
N PHE A 44 5.61 -13.34 -13.04
CA PHE A 44 5.63 -14.05 -11.77
C PHE A 44 6.92 -13.75 -11.01
N GLY A 45 6.82 -13.28 -9.76
CA GLY A 45 8.00 -12.89 -9.00
C GLY A 45 7.70 -12.22 -7.67
N MET A 46 8.75 -11.90 -6.92
CA MET A 46 8.66 -11.13 -5.67
C MET A 46 8.33 -9.67 -5.98
N LEU A 47 7.49 -9.04 -5.15
CA LEU A 47 7.21 -7.60 -5.19
C LEU A 47 8.26 -6.80 -4.40
#